data_AF-A0A8B8N8R1-F1
#
_entry.id   AF-A0A8B8N8R1-F1
#
_cell.length_a   1.000
_cell.length_b   1.000
_cell.length_c   1.000
_cell.angle_alpha   90.00
_cell.angle_beta   90.00
_cell.angle_gamma   90.00
#
_symmetry.space_group_name_H-M   'P 1'
#
loop_
_entity.id
_entity.type
_entity.pdbx_description
1 polymer ?
#
loop_
_entity_poly.entity_id
_entity_poly.type
_entity_poly.pdbx_seq_one_letter_code
_entity_poly.pdbx_strand_id
1 'polypeptide(L)'
;LSYNISGDVARVNGQLAVSRAFGDKNLKSHLRSDPDVQSTDVDQDTDFLILASDGLWKVMSNQEAIDIARRMKDPLRAAKSLVAEAVNRDSKDDISCIVVRLKA
;
A
#
# COMPACT_ATOMS: atom_id res chain seq x y z
N LEU A 1 -10.42 -14.35 25.09
CA LEU A 1 -11.22 -13.12 25.19
C LEU A 1 -10.30 -11.95 24.82
N SER A 2 -10.09 -11.72 23.53
CA SER A 2 -9.29 -10.60 23.05
C SER A 2 -10.15 -9.34 23.12
N TYR A 3 -9.77 -8.42 24.01
CA TYR A 3 -10.32 -7.07 24.06
C TYR A 3 -9.96 -6.38 22.73
N ASN A 4 -10.92 -6.25 21.83
CA ASN A 4 -10.82 -5.31 20.72
C ASN A 4 -11.08 -3.92 21.30
N ILE A 5 -10.01 -3.21 21.66
CA ILE A 5 -10.09 -1.79 21.98
C ILE A 5 -10.40 -1.08 20.66
N SER A 6 -11.47 -0.29 20.64
CA SER A 6 -11.86 0.52 19.49
C SER A 6 -10.67 1.36 19.00
N GLY A 7 -10.18 1.07 17.79
CA GLY A 7 -9.02 1.72 17.17
C GLY A 7 -7.75 0.87 17.08
N ASP A 8 -7.73 -0.34 17.65
CA ASP A 8 -6.61 -1.27 17.49
C ASP A 8 -6.75 -2.13 16.22
N VAL A 9 -5.62 -2.39 15.55
CA VAL A 9 -5.57 -3.23 14.34
C VAL A 9 -5.49 -4.69 14.78
N ALA A 10 -6.23 -5.57 14.12
CA ALA A 10 -6.15 -7.00 14.39
C ALA A 10 -4.73 -7.53 14.16
N ARG A 11 -4.21 -8.30 15.12
CA ARG A 11 -2.82 -8.81 15.10
C ARG A 11 -2.76 -10.32 15.26
N VAL A 12 -1.90 -10.98 14.48
CA VAL A 12 -1.54 -12.39 14.66
C VAL A 12 -0.86 -12.55 16.01
N ASN A 13 -1.47 -13.36 16.89
CA ASN A 13 -1.04 -13.57 18.27
C ASN A 13 -0.78 -12.27 19.06
N GLY A 14 -1.53 -11.19 18.73
CA GLY A 14 -1.35 -9.87 19.37
C GLY A 14 -0.07 -9.12 18.98
N GLN A 15 0.74 -9.65 18.06
CA GLN A 15 2.05 -9.09 17.72
C GLN A 15 2.07 -8.42 16.34
N LEU A 16 1.74 -9.15 15.28
CA LEU A 16 1.95 -8.69 13.91
C LEU A 16 0.64 -8.32 13.22
N ALA A 17 0.55 -7.11 12.66
CA ALA A 17 -0.66 -6.56 12.02
C ALA A 17 -0.87 -7.05 10.57
N VAL A 18 -0.20 -8.13 10.16
CA VAL A 18 -0.36 -8.79 8.87
C VAL A 18 -0.44 -10.31 9.05
N SER A 19 -1.13 -10.99 8.14
CA SER A 19 -1.28 -12.45 8.13
C SER A 19 -0.27 -13.16 7.22
N ARG A 20 0.49 -12.39 6.43
CA ARG A 20 1.56 -12.89 5.57
C ARG A 20 2.80 -12.01 5.65
N ALA A 21 3.97 -12.61 5.82
CA ALA A 21 5.25 -11.93 5.75
C ALA A 21 6.40 -12.92 5.54
N PHE A 22 7.51 -12.44 4.97
CA PHE A 22 8.80 -13.11 5.11
C PHE A 22 9.34 -12.91 6.54
N GLY A 23 10.21 -13.81 7.02
CA GLY A 23 10.76 -13.68 8.39
C GLY A 23 9.80 -14.16 9.48
N ASP A 24 9.82 -13.53 10.67
CA ASP A 24 8.92 -13.82 11.80
C ASP A 24 8.78 -15.32 12.15
N LYS A 25 9.92 -16.01 12.27
CA LYS A 25 10.00 -17.46 12.46
C LYS A 25 9.10 -17.97 13.59
N ASN A 26 8.99 -17.20 14.68
CA ASN A 26 8.20 -17.57 15.86
C ASN A 26 6.67 -17.55 15.63
N LEU A 27 6.20 -16.93 14.54
CA LEU A 27 4.78 -16.82 14.21
C LEU A 27 4.35 -17.72 13.03
N LYS A 28 5.26 -18.54 12.47
CA LYS A 28 5.00 -19.32 11.23
C LYS A 28 3.86 -20.34 11.31
N SER A 29 3.41 -20.75 12.49
CA SER A 29 2.20 -21.58 12.62
C SER A 29 0.91 -20.84 12.23
N HIS A 30 0.92 -19.50 12.27
CA HIS A 30 -0.23 -18.65 11.95
C HIS A 30 0.07 -17.58 10.88
N LEU A 31 1.30 -17.53 10.39
CA LEU A 31 1.81 -16.52 9.47
C LEU A 31 2.38 -17.16 8.21
N ARG A 32 1.72 -16.94 7.07
CA ARG A 32 2.15 -17.49 5.77
C ARG A 32 3.25 -16.64 5.13
N SER A 33 4.02 -17.24 4.21
CA SER A 33 5.07 -16.52 3.45
C SER A 33 4.85 -16.57 1.95
N ASP A 34 3.89 -17.37 1.48
CA ASP A 34 3.55 -17.43 0.06
C ASP A 34 2.78 -16.16 -0.35
N PRO A 35 3.10 -15.61 -1.54
CA PRO A 35 2.40 -14.45 -2.05
C PRO A 35 0.98 -14.81 -2.49
N ASP A 36 0.13 -13.79 -2.60
CA ASP A 36 -1.04 -13.88 -3.47
C ASP A 36 -0.62 -13.47 -4.89
N VAL A 37 -0.98 -14.28 -5.88
CA VAL A 37 -0.51 -14.10 -7.27
C VAL A 37 -1.71 -13.92 -8.17
N GLN A 38 -1.76 -12.78 -8.84
CA GLN A 38 -2.77 -12.45 -9.83
C GLN A 38 -2.10 -12.04 -11.14
N SER A 39 -2.74 -12.38 -12.25
CA SER A 39 -2.35 -11.96 -13.60
C SER A 39 -3.51 -11.21 -14.21
N THR A 40 -3.22 -10.03 -14.78
CA THR A 40 -4.21 -9.17 -15.43
C THR A 40 -3.61 -8.66 -16.72
N ASP A 41 -4.40 -8.69 -17.80
CA ASP A 41 -3.99 -8.14 -19.08
C ASP A 41 -3.98 -6.60 -19.00
N VAL A 42 -2.92 -5.99 -19.52
CA VAL A 42 -2.81 -4.54 -19.65
C VAL A 42 -3.32 -4.15 -21.03
N ASP A 43 -4.38 -3.36 -21.06
CA ASP A 43 -5.00 -2.86 -22.28
C ASP A 43 -4.69 -1.37 -22.53
N GLN A 44 -5.28 -0.82 -23.60
CA GLN A 44 -5.12 0.57 -23.99
C GLN A 44 -5.79 1.56 -23.04
N ASP A 45 -6.67 1.10 -22.15
CA ASP A 45 -7.37 1.94 -21.19
C ASP A 45 -6.61 2.05 -19.85
N THR A 46 -5.59 1.22 -19.67
CA THR A 46 -4.73 1.22 -18.48
C THR A 46 -3.67 2.32 -18.55
N ASP A 47 -3.84 3.38 -17.76
CA ASP A 47 -2.94 4.54 -17.78
C ASP A 47 -1.59 4.28 -17.06
N PHE A 48 -1.65 3.77 -15.83
CA PHE A 48 -0.50 3.62 -14.93
C PHE A 48 -0.81 2.63 -13.79
N LEU A 49 0.26 2.19 -13.12
CA LEU A 49 0.22 1.38 -11.90
C LEU A 49 0.82 2.18 -10.73
N ILE A 50 0.19 2.11 -9.56
CA ILE A 50 0.71 2.63 -8.30
C ILE A 50 1.02 1.45 -7.37
N LEU A 51 2.24 1.38 -6.87
CA LEU A 51 2.64 0.47 -5.79
C LEU A 51 3.14 1.32 -4.62
N ALA A 52 2.61 1.11 -3.41
CA ALA A 52 3.02 1.89 -2.25
C ALA A 52 2.91 1.10 -0.94
N SER A 53 3.67 1.52 0.07
CA SER A 53 3.55 1.02 1.45
C SER A 53 2.22 1.46 2.07
N ASP A 54 1.82 0.81 3.16
CA ASP A 54 0.61 1.13 3.92
C ASP A 54 0.62 2.55 4.49
N GLY A 55 1.80 3.15 4.72
CA GLY A 55 1.93 4.58 5.07
C GLY A 55 1.19 5.53 4.11
N LEU A 56 1.04 5.17 2.82
CA LEU A 56 0.20 5.93 1.89
C LEU A 56 -1.28 5.56 2.02
N TRP A 57 -1.58 4.27 1.98
CA TRP A 57 -2.96 3.76 1.92
C TRP A 57 -3.75 3.95 3.23
N LYS A 58 -3.08 4.16 4.36
CA LYS A 58 -3.72 4.50 5.64
C LYS A 58 -4.40 5.88 5.65
N VAL A 59 -3.96 6.80 4.78
CA VAL A 59 -4.43 8.20 4.76
C VAL A 59 -5.06 8.62 3.43
N MET A 60 -5.07 7.72 2.44
CA MET A 60 -5.52 8.01 1.09
C MET A 60 -6.21 6.80 0.48
N SER A 61 -7.40 7.03 -0.09
CA SER A 61 -8.11 6.01 -0.85
C SER A 61 -7.49 5.79 -2.24
N ASN A 62 -7.80 4.65 -2.86
CA ASN A 62 -7.33 4.33 -4.21
C ASN A 62 -7.71 5.42 -5.22
N GLN A 63 -8.94 5.95 -5.15
CA GLN A 63 -9.40 6.97 -6.11
C GLN A 63 -8.67 8.30 -5.94
N GLU A 64 -8.43 8.74 -4.70
CA GLU A 64 -7.66 9.97 -4.46
C GLU A 64 -6.22 9.85 -4.97
N ALA A 65 -5.59 8.68 -4.77
CA ALA A 65 -4.25 8.42 -5.31
C ALA A 65 -4.21 8.47 -6.84
N ILE A 66 -5.22 7.88 -7.50
CA ILE A 66 -5.39 7.93 -8.94
C ILE A 66 -5.53 9.38 -9.42
N ASP A 67 -6.39 10.17 -8.77
CA ASP A 67 -6.64 11.57 -9.15
C ASP A 67 -5.39 12.43 -9.01
N ILE A 68 -4.59 12.22 -7.97
CA ILE A 68 -3.31 12.89 -7.79
C ILE A 68 -2.34 12.49 -8.92
N ALA A 69 -2.15 11.18 -9.14
CA ALA A 69 -1.18 10.67 -10.12
C ALA A 69 -1.51 11.05 -11.56
N ARG A 70 -2.80 11.20 -11.91
CA ARG A 70 -3.29 11.62 -13.23
C ARG A 70 -2.92 13.05 -13.58
N ARG A 71 -2.75 13.94 -12.60
CA ARG A 71 -2.42 15.36 -12.83
C ARG A 71 -1.00 15.59 -13.36
N MET A 72 -0.14 14.59 -13.29
CA MET A 72 1.26 14.66 -13.70
C MET A 72 1.48 13.68 -14.84
N LYS A 73 2.29 14.05 -15.84
CA LYS A 73 2.74 13.09 -16.87
C LYS A 73 3.96 12.30 -16.41
N ASP A 74 4.90 12.99 -15.78
CA ASP A 74 6.14 12.37 -15.27
C ASP A 74 5.84 11.44 -14.08
N PRO A 75 6.26 10.15 -14.13
CA PRO A 75 5.98 9.18 -13.08
C PRO A 75 6.68 9.50 -11.76
N LEU A 76 7.91 10.04 -11.80
CA LEU A 76 8.65 10.39 -10.59
C LEU A 76 7.98 11.56 -9.85
N ARG A 77 7.51 12.57 -10.58
CA ARG A 77 6.71 13.67 -10.00
C ARG A 77 5.41 13.15 -9.41
N ALA A 78 4.71 12.23 -10.11
CA ALA A 78 3.51 11.60 -9.59
C ALA A 78 3.75 10.89 -8.25
N ALA A 79 4.80 10.05 -8.18
CA ALA A 79 5.19 9.38 -6.95
C ALA A 79 5.55 10.37 -5.83
N LYS A 80 6.33 11.43 -6.13
CA LYS A 80 6.69 12.45 -5.14
C LYS A 80 5.47 13.21 -4.61
N SER A 81 4.52 13.56 -5.46
CA SER A 81 3.29 14.22 -5.05
C SER A 81 2.39 13.32 -4.20
N LEU A 82 2.33 12.02 -4.51
CA LEU A 82 1.63 11.04 -3.67
C LEU A 82 2.24 10.94 -2.28
N VAL A 83 3.58 10.85 -2.19
CA VAL A 83 4.29 10.85 -0.91
C VAL A 83 4.06 12.15 -0.14
N ALA A 84 4.21 13.31 -0.82
CA ALA A 84 4.01 14.61 -0.18
C ALA A 84 2.58 14.79 0.34
N GLU A 85 1.58 14.34 -0.41
CA GLU A 85 0.18 14.36 0.04
C GLU A 85 -0.02 13.48 1.27
N ALA A 86 0.55 12.27 1.31
CA ALA A 86 0.45 11.40 2.49
C ALA A 86 1.12 12.02 3.73
N VAL A 87 2.25 12.73 3.56
CA VAL A 87 2.88 13.52 4.63
C VAL A 87 1.97 14.68 5.06
N ASN A 88 1.37 15.42 4.14
CA ASN A 88 0.45 16.52 4.45
C ASN A 88 -0.80 16.05 5.21
N ARG A 89 -1.21 14.80 5.00
CA ARG A 89 -2.29 14.13 5.73
C ARG A 89 -1.84 13.49 7.04
N ASP A 90 -0.65 13.87 7.52
CA ASP A 90 -0.09 13.49 8.81
C ASP A 90 0.12 11.97 8.97
N SER A 91 0.43 11.28 7.87
CA SER A 91 0.85 9.88 7.95
C SER A 91 2.05 9.74 8.88
N LYS A 92 1.96 8.77 9.81
CA LYS A 92 2.95 8.51 10.86
C LYS A 92 3.88 7.34 10.57
N ASP A 93 3.83 6.83 9.34
CA ASP A 93 4.56 5.64 8.90
C ASP A 93 5.63 6.01 7.85
N ASP A 94 6.51 5.06 7.56
CA ASP A 94 7.39 5.19 6.41
C ASP A 94 6.58 5.11 5.10
N ILE A 95 6.84 6.06 4.20
CA ILE A 95 6.08 6.20 2.95
C ILE A 95 6.98 5.92 1.76
N SER A 96 6.69 4.84 1.04
CA SER A 96 7.32 4.50 -0.22
C SER A 96 6.28 4.40 -1.32
N CYS A 97 6.56 4.94 -2.50
CA CYS A 97 5.64 4.93 -3.64
C CYS A 97 6.40 4.79 -4.96
N ILE A 98 5.89 3.92 -5.83
CA ILE A 98 6.34 3.71 -7.21
C ILE A 98 5.16 3.97 -8.14
N VAL A 99 5.38 4.74 -9.19
CA VAL A 99 4.40 4.95 -10.26
C VAL A 99 5.01 4.50 -11.57
N VAL A 100 4.31 3.63 -12.30
CA VAL A 100 4.73 3.11 -13.61
C VAL A 100 3.75 3.57 -14.67
N ARG A 101 4.23 4.22 -15.74
CA ARG A 101 3.41 4.55 -16.91
C ARG A 101 3.31 3.32 -17.81
N LEU A 102 2.09 2.96 -18.18
CA LEU A 102 1.82 1.79 -19.02
C LEU A 102 1.39 2.18 -20.44
N LYS A 103 1.04 3.46 -20.64
CA LYS A 103 0.89 4.07 -21.96
C LYS A 103 2.26 4.54 -22.47
N ALA A 104 2.58 4.15 -23.70
CA ALA A 104 3.74 4.62 -24.46
C ALA A 104 3.59 6.09 -24.89
#